data_AF-A0A523KEJ7-F1
#
_entry.id   AF-A0A523KEJ7-F1
#
_cell.length_a   1.000
_cell.length_b   1.000
_cell.length_c   1.000
_cell.angle_alpha   90.00
_cell.angle_beta   90.00
_cell.angle_gamma   90.00
#
_symmetry.space_group_name_H-M   'P 1'
#
loop_
_entity.id
_entity.type
_entity.pdbx_description
1 polymer ?
#
loop_
_entity_poly.entity_id
_entity_poly.type
_entity_poly.pdbx_seq_one_letter_code
_entity_poly.pdbx_strand_id
1 'polypeptide(L)'
;MAQAADVPASLPGAQPFPAALRQQLKQALQAKPKDFEPRTRHREADGSPVYSNRLLFEPSPYLQQHAHNPVDWRPWGDAAFDAARRLGRPV
;
A
#
# COMPACT_ATOMS: atom_id res chain seq x y z
N MET A 1 -12.94 18.93 -9.58
CA MET A 1 -12.19 17.78 -10.12
C MET A 1 -11.72 16.96 -8.93
N ALA A 2 -12.25 15.75 -8.72
CA ALA A 2 -11.79 14.88 -7.62
C ALA A 2 -10.33 14.48 -7.92
N GLN A 3 -9.41 14.77 -7.01
CA GLN A 3 -8.03 14.30 -7.15
C GLN A 3 -8.05 12.78 -7.03
N ALA A 4 -7.37 12.08 -7.94
CA ALA A 4 -7.26 10.63 -7.85
C ALA A 4 -6.35 10.27 -6.67
N ALA A 5 -6.71 9.25 -5.90
CA ALA A 5 -5.91 8.72 -4.79
C ALA A 5 -4.43 8.64 -5.19
N ASP A 6 -3.58 9.43 -4.54
CA ASP A 6 -2.15 9.45 -4.81
C ASP A 6 -1.45 8.45 -3.90
N VAL A 7 -0.45 7.75 -4.44
CA VAL A 7 0.36 6.80 -3.67
C VAL A 7 1.71 7.44 -3.42
N PRO A 8 2.09 7.71 -2.15
CA PRO A 8 3.36 8.35 -1.86
C PRO A 8 4.54 7.52 -2.39
N ALA A 9 5.66 8.19 -2.69
CA ALA A 9 6.85 7.51 -3.19
C ALA A 9 7.43 6.51 -2.18
N SER A 10 7.25 6.76 -0.88
CA SER A 10 7.71 5.92 0.23
C SER A 10 6.70 5.96 1.38
N LEU A 11 6.59 4.86 2.12
CA LEU A 11 5.89 4.83 3.41
C LEU A 11 6.85 5.23 4.55
N PRO A 12 6.33 5.68 5.70
CA PRO A 12 7.14 5.97 6.88
C PRO A 12 8.10 4.83 7.22
N GLY A 13 9.41 5.13 7.27
CA GLY A 13 10.45 4.15 7.61
C GLY A 13 10.70 3.04 6.57
N ALA A 14 10.14 3.17 5.36
CA ALA A 14 10.33 2.24 4.25
C ALA A 14 11.19 2.87 3.14
N GLN A 15 11.82 2.02 2.32
CA GLN A 15 12.45 2.47 1.08
C GLN A 15 11.40 2.95 0.07
N PRO A 16 11.75 3.86 -0.86
CA PRO A 16 10.87 4.23 -1.95
C PRO A 16 10.40 3.01 -2.75
N PHE A 17 9.13 3.02 -3.16
CA PHE A 17 8.59 2.01 -4.04
C PHE A 17 9.23 2.10 -5.43
N PRO A 18 9.51 0.95 -6.08
CA PRO A 18 9.78 0.94 -7.51
C PRO A 18 8.65 1.63 -8.27
N ALA A 19 8.98 2.42 -9.30
CA ALA A 19 7.99 3.21 -10.04
C ALA A 19 6.84 2.35 -10.59
N ALA A 20 7.16 1.14 -11.09
CA ALA A 20 6.17 0.18 -11.56
C ALA A 20 5.18 -0.23 -10.45
N LEU A 21 5.68 -0.53 -9.25
CA LEU A 21 4.82 -0.89 -8.12
C LEU A 21 3.95 0.29 -7.68
N ARG A 22 4.51 1.50 -7.62
CA ARG A 22 3.73 2.70 -7.27
C ARG A 22 2.59 2.93 -8.27
N GLN A 23 2.86 2.72 -9.56
CA GLN A 23 1.85 2.82 -10.60
C GLN A 23 0.77 1.74 -10.47
N GLN A 24 1.15 0.50 -10.17
CA GLN A 24 0.19 -0.59 -9.91
C GLN A 24 -0.70 -0.30 -8.72
N LEU A 25 -0.15 0.22 -7.61
CA LEU A 25 -0.92 0.61 -6.43
C LEU A 25 -1.93 1.70 -6.78
N LYS A 26 -1.50 2.72 -7.54
CA LYS A 26 -2.38 3.80 -8.00
C LYS A 26 -3.52 3.27 -8.89
N GLN A 27 -3.21 2.39 -9.83
CA GLN A 27 -4.22 1.76 -10.69
C GLN A 27 -5.20 0.90 -9.89
N ALA A 28 -4.70 0.11 -8.94
CA ALA A 28 -5.55 -0.73 -8.08
C ALA A 28 -6.49 0.10 -7.21
N LEU A 29 -6.04 1.25 -6.67
CA LEU A 29 -6.90 2.18 -5.95
C LEU A 29 -7.96 2.80 -6.85
N GLN A 30 -7.58 3.22 -8.07
CA GLN A 30 -8.51 3.80 -9.05
C GLN A 30 -9.57 2.78 -9.51
N ALA A 31 -9.24 1.49 -9.51
CA ALA A 31 -10.15 0.40 -9.84
C ALA A 31 -11.09 0.02 -8.69
N LYS A 32 -10.90 0.54 -7.46
CA LYS A 32 -11.82 0.27 -6.35
C LYS A 32 -13.18 0.93 -6.62
N PRO A 33 -14.28 0.33 -6.13
CA PRO A 33 -15.60 0.96 -6.16
C PRO A 33 -15.61 2.35 -5.53
N LYS A 34 -16.54 3.21 -5.96
CA LYS A 34 -16.65 4.58 -5.42
C LYS A 34 -17.05 4.64 -3.95
N ASP A 35 -17.73 3.61 -3.46
CA ASP A 35 -18.12 3.39 -2.06
C ASP A 35 -17.07 2.60 -1.27
N PHE A 36 -15.86 2.45 -1.81
CA PHE A 36 -14.77 1.80 -1.11
C PHE A 36 -14.30 2.62 0.09
N GLU A 37 -14.46 2.03 1.27
CA GLU A 37 -14.08 2.65 2.54
C GLU A 37 -12.81 1.99 3.12
N PRO A 38 -11.63 2.64 3.04
CA PRO A 38 -10.40 2.05 3.54
C PRO A 38 -10.40 1.98 5.07
N ARG A 39 -10.00 0.83 5.65
CA ARG A 39 -9.93 0.61 7.11
C ARG A 39 -8.69 1.26 7.74
N THR A 40 -8.55 2.57 7.56
CA THR A 40 -7.46 3.39 8.10
C THR A 40 -7.99 4.73 8.58
N ARG A 41 -7.32 5.31 9.58
CA ARG A 41 -7.55 6.70 10.02
C ARG A 41 -6.83 7.72 9.12
N HIS A 42 -5.87 7.27 8.32
CA HIS A 42 -5.07 8.11 7.45
C HIS A 42 -5.79 8.26 6.11
N ARG A 43 -6.70 9.24 6.03
CA ARG A 43 -7.51 9.53 4.85
C ARG A 43 -7.29 10.96 4.39
N GLU A 44 -7.32 11.14 3.08
CA GLU A 44 -7.33 12.45 2.43
C GLU A 44 -8.69 13.14 2.61
N ALA A 45 -8.79 14.41 2.26
CA ALA A 45 -10.04 15.18 2.35
C ALA A 45 -11.19 14.61 1.50
N ASP A 46 -10.87 13.82 0.47
CA ASP A 46 -11.83 13.14 -0.41
C ASP A 46 -12.21 11.72 0.05
N GLY A 47 -11.70 11.27 1.20
CA GLY A 47 -11.94 9.94 1.76
C GLY A 47 -10.98 8.85 1.25
N SER A 48 -10.14 9.14 0.25
CA SER A 48 -9.14 8.17 -0.24
C SER A 48 -8.04 7.90 0.80
N PRO A 49 -7.40 6.71 0.78
CA PRO A 49 -6.36 6.39 1.74
C PRO A 49 -5.05 7.12 1.41
N VAL A 50 -4.43 7.75 2.42
CA VAL A 50 -3.12 8.42 2.29
C VAL A 50 -1.99 7.43 2.01
N TYR A 51 -2.11 6.21 2.54
CA TYR A 51 -1.09 5.17 2.43
C TYR A 51 -1.66 3.94 1.75
N SER A 52 -0.84 3.27 0.94
CA SER A 52 -1.14 1.95 0.40
C SER A 52 0.14 1.11 0.29
N ASN A 53 0.06 -0.16 0.70
CA ASN A 53 1.15 -1.13 0.65
C ASN A 53 0.78 -2.34 -0.23
N ARG A 54 1.70 -3.32 -0.30
CA ARG A 54 1.59 -4.49 -1.18
C ARG A 54 0.41 -5.41 -0.86
N LEU A 55 -0.13 -5.35 0.36
CA LEU A 55 -1.29 -6.17 0.75
C LEU A 55 -2.57 -5.80 -0.03
N LEU A 56 -2.59 -4.68 -0.75
CA LEU A 56 -3.69 -4.33 -1.65
C LEU A 56 -3.96 -5.40 -2.72
N PHE A 57 -2.93 -6.17 -3.09
CA PHE A 57 -3.00 -7.20 -4.12
C PHE A 57 -3.29 -8.60 -3.57
N GLU A 58 -3.33 -8.77 -2.25
CA GLU A 58 -3.58 -10.08 -1.65
C GLU A 58 -5.04 -10.50 -1.81
N PRO A 59 -5.34 -11.79 -2.03
CA PRO A 59 -6.73 -12.26 -2.14
C PRO A 59 -7.47 -12.26 -0.80
N SER A 60 -6.73 -12.32 0.32
CA SER A 60 -7.30 -12.39 1.65
C SER A 60 -7.98 -11.06 2.03
N PRO A 61 -9.29 -11.05 2.33
CA PRO A 61 -9.97 -9.86 2.81
C PRO A 61 -9.33 -9.28 4.08
N TYR A 62 -8.80 -10.14 4.95
CA TYR A 62 -8.12 -9.72 6.17
C TYR A 62 -6.83 -8.94 5.87
N LEU A 63 -6.01 -9.40 4.92
CA LEU A 63 -4.78 -8.71 4.53
C LEU A 63 -5.09 -7.38 3.83
N GLN A 64 -6.11 -7.34 2.96
CA GLN A 64 -6.54 -6.11 2.30
C GLN A 64 -7.00 -5.03 3.28
N GLN A 65 -7.57 -5.39 4.44
CA GLN A 65 -7.92 -4.41 5.48
C GLN A 65 -6.69 -3.64 5.99
N HIS A 66 -5.51 -4.25 5.94
CA HIS A 66 -4.24 -3.66 6.35
C HIS A 66 -3.45 -3.02 5.19
N ALA A 67 -4.02 -3.01 3.98
CA ALA A 67 -3.39 -2.44 2.80
C ALA A 67 -3.13 -0.93 2.94
N HIS A 68 -3.90 -0.23 3.78
CA HIS A 68 -3.83 1.24 3.93
C HIS A 68 -3.20 1.71 5.25
N ASN A 69 -2.47 0.82 5.91
CA ASN A 69 -1.68 1.17 7.07
C ASN A 69 -0.36 1.85 6.64
N PRO A 70 0.20 2.78 7.44
CA PRO A 70 1.44 3.50 7.13
C PRO A 70 2.71 2.64 7.23
N VAL A 71 2.56 1.31 7.20
CA VAL A 71 3.65 0.34 7.29
C VAL A 71 3.76 -0.37 5.94
N ASP A 72 4.98 -0.56 5.44
CA ASP A 72 5.24 -1.36 4.24
C ASP A 72 5.08 -2.86 4.53
N TRP A 73 3.85 -3.26 4.88
CA TRP A 73 3.50 -4.66 5.04
C TRP A 73 3.71 -5.40 3.71
N ARG A 74 4.33 -6.57 3.82
CA ARG A 74 4.58 -7.48 2.71
C ARG A 74 3.86 -8.79 2.99
N PRO A 75 3.31 -9.43 1.96
CA PRO A 75 2.92 -10.83 2.07
C PRO A 75 4.12 -11.66 2.51
N TRP A 76 3.86 -12.68 3.32
CA TRP A 76 4.91 -13.62 3.69
C TRP A 76 5.40 -14.39 2.46
N GLY A 77 6.72 -14.44 2.26
CA GLY A 77 7.33 -15.13 1.12
C GLY A 77 8.73 -14.62 0.82
N ASP A 78 9.37 -15.22 -0.20
CA ASP A 78 10.78 -14.97 -0.53
C ASP A 78 11.09 -13.48 -0.74
N ALA A 79 10.21 -12.75 -1.41
CA ALA A 79 10.38 -11.31 -1.65
C ALA A 79 10.43 -10.46 -0.36
N ALA A 80 9.83 -10.92 0.74
CA ALA A 80 9.94 -10.26 2.05
C ALA A 80 11.30 -10.56 2.70
N PHE A 81 11.75 -11.82 2.67
CA PHE A 81 13.04 -12.23 3.21
C PHE A 81 14.22 -11.63 2.43
N ASP A 82 14.14 -11.59 1.11
CA ASP A 82 15.18 -10.99 0.26
C ASP A 82 15.29 -9.49 0.50
N ALA A 83 14.15 -8.82 0.72
CA ALA A 83 14.16 -7.43 1.13
C ALA A 83 14.81 -7.26 2.51
N ALA A 84 14.47 -8.09 3.48
CA ALA A 84 15.07 -8.06 4.82
C ALA A 84 16.60 -8.24 4.77
N ARG A 85 17.09 -9.25 4.03
CA ARG A 85 18.52 -9.51 3.79
C ARG A 85 19.21 -8.31 3.13
N ARG A 86 18.66 -7.80 2.03
CA ARG A 86 19.24 -6.66 1.29
C ARG A 86 19.33 -5.39 2.14
N LEU A 87 18.40 -5.22 3.07
CA LEU A 87 18.33 -4.05 3.95
C LEU A 87 19.08 -4.24 5.26
N GLY A 88 19.58 -5.44 5.56
CA GLY A 88 20.17 -5.77 6.86
C GLY A 88 19.17 -5.60 8.00
N ARG A 89 17.89 -5.94 7.77
CA ARG A 89 16.80 -5.81 8.76
C ARG A 89 16.24 -7.19 9.14
N PRO A 90 15.73 -7.35 10.38
CA PRO A 90 14.95 -8.53 10.74
C PRO A 90 13.59 -8.55 10.03
N VAL A 91 12.93 -9.72 10.07
CA VAL A 91 11.51 -9.92 9.71
C VAL A 91 10.67 -9.89 10.98
#